data_AF-A0A357T2K0-F1
#
_entry.id   AF-A0A357T2K0-F1
#
_cell.length_a   1.000
_cell.length_b   1.000
_cell.length_c   1.000
_cell.angle_alpha   90.00
_cell.angle_beta   90.00
_cell.angle_gamma   90.00
#
_symmetry.space_group_name_H-M   'P 1'
#
loop_
_entity.id
_entity.type
_entity.pdbx_description
1 polymer ?
#
loop_
_entity_poly.entity_id
_entity_poly.type
_entity_poly.pdbx_seq_one_letter_code
_entity_poly.pdbx_strand_id
1 'polypeptide(L)' 'MVVAVLLVVVVVGAGFFIFRGPKETEEILTSAGLKVAMVTDVGGLGDKSFNDAAYDGLKMVEAEIGAEIKVVESSK' A
#
# COMPACT_ATOMS: atom_id res chain seq x y z
N MET A 1 -48.84 -16.80 -5.21
CA MET A 1 -47.91 -16.90 -4.06
C MET A 1 -46.49 -17.22 -4.51
N VAL A 2 -46.25 -18.32 -5.24
CA VAL A 2 -44.90 -18.73 -5.69
C VAL A 2 -44.21 -17.69 -6.59
N VAL A 3 -44.92 -17.09 -7.56
CA VAL A 3 -44.35 -16.06 -8.45
C VAL A 3 -43.97 -14.78 -7.70
N ALA A 4 -44.78 -14.37 -6.71
CA ALA A 4 -44.49 -13.20 -5.88
C ALA A 4 -43.27 -13.42 -4.98
N VAL A 5 -43.13 -14.63 -4.42
CA VAL A 5 -41.96 -15.02 -3.62
C VAL A 5 -40.70 -15.04 -4.48
N LEU A 6 -40.77 -15.56 -5.71
CA LEU A 6 -39.65 -15.53 -6.67
C LEU A 6 -39.23 -14.10 -7.02
N LEU A 7 -40.19 -13.20 -7.25
CA LEU A 7 -39.90 -11.79 -7.53
C LEU A 7 -39.21 -11.10 -6.35
N VAL A 8 -39.64 -11.36 -5.12
CA VAL A 8 -39.01 -10.80 -3.91
C VAL A 8 -37.58 -11.31 -3.75
N VAL A 9 -37.33 -12.60 -4.01
CA VAL A 9 -35.98 -13.18 -3.94
C VAL A 9 -35.05 -12.54 -4.97
N VAL A 10 -35.54 -12.28 -6.19
CA VAL A 10 -34.75 -11.62 -7.24
C VAL A 10 -34.45 -10.16 -6.87
N VAL A 11 -35.42 -9.41 -6.35
CA VAL A 11 -35.24 -8.01 -5.95
C VAL A 11 -34.26 -7.89 -4.77
N VAL A 12 -34.37 -8.77 -3.77
CA VAL A 12 -33.45 -8.80 -2.62
C VAL A 12 -32.05 -9.24 -3.04
N GLY A 13 -31.93 -10.25 -3.91
CA GLY A 13 -30.65 -10.72 -4.45
C GLY A 13 -29.94 -9.66 -5.30
N ALA A 14 -30.68 -8.97 -6.17
CA ALA A 14 -30.15 -7.88 -6.98
C ALA A 14 -29.79 -6.66 -6.11
N GLY A 15 -30.62 -6.35 -5.11
CA GLY A 15 -30.34 -5.30 -4.13
C GLY A 15 -29.03 -5.56 -3.38
N PHE A 16 -28.78 -6.78 -2.95
CA PHE A 16 -27.54 -7.15 -2.27
C PHE A 16 -26.31 -6.99 -3.17
N PHE A 17 -26.42 -7.31 -4.46
CA PHE A 17 -25.33 -7.16 -5.42
C PHE A 17 -25.02 -5.69 -5.76
N ILE A 18 -26.05 -4.85 -5.85
CA ILE A 18 -25.90 -3.41 -6.12
C ILE A 18 -25.37 -2.68 -4.87
N PHE A 19 -25.86 -3.02 -3.67
CA PHE A 19 -25.43 -2.35 -2.42
C PHE A 19 -24.02 -2.74 -1.96
N ARG A 20 -23.53 -3.91 -2.38
CA ARG A 20 -22.20 -4.41 -1.99
C ARG A 20 -21.06 -3.71 -2.75
N GLY A 21 -21.37 -2.84 -3.70
CA GLY A 21 -20.43 -2.00 -4.45
C GLY A 21 -19.37 -2.81 -5.22
N PRO A 22 -18.69 -2.21 -6.21
CA PRO A 22 -17.42 -2.73 -6.65
C PRO A 22 -16.49 -2.73 -5.44
N LYS A 23 -15.97 -3.89 -5.05
CA LYS A 23 -14.87 -3.94 -4.09
C LYS A 23 -13.70 -3.30 -4.81
N GLU A 24 -13.35 -2.06 -4.47
CA GLU A 24 -12.19 -1.37 -5.01
C GLU A 24 -11.01 -2.33 -4.86
N THR A 25 -10.53 -2.81 -6.01
CA THR A 25 -9.30 -3.57 -6.06
C THR A 25 -8.23 -2.50 -5.94
N GLU A 26 -7.73 -2.30 -4.72
CA GLU A 26 -6.44 -1.65 -4.56
C GLU A 26 -5.47 -2.45 -5.42
N GLU A 27 -5.11 -1.90 -6.59
CA GLU A 27 -3.94 -2.34 -7.31
C GLU A 27 -2.77 -2.10 -6.37
N ILE A 28 -2.41 -3.13 -5.62
CA ILE A 28 -1.09 -3.22 -5.02
C ILE A 28 -0.16 -3.22 -6.21
N LEU A 29 0.39 -2.05 -6.54
CA LEU A 29 1.53 -1.92 -7.42
C LEU A 29 2.62 -2.77 -6.79
N THR A 30 2.68 -4.05 -7.17
CA THR A 30 3.81 -4.93 -6.88
C THR A 30 4.96 -4.40 -7.70
N SER A 31 5.59 -3.33 -7.23
CA SER A 31 6.72 -2.66 -7.85
C SER A 31 7.98 -3.46 -7.60
N ALA A 32 7.94 -4.76 -7.87
CA ALA A 32 9.12 -5.60 -7.90
C ALA A 32 10.12 -4.94 -8.87
N GLY A 33 11.15 -4.29 -8.31
CA GLY A 33 12.13 -3.51 -9.05
C GLY A 33 12.13 -1.99 -8.83
N LEU A 34 11.30 -1.44 -7.94
CA LEU A 34 11.45 -0.04 -7.52
C LEU A 34 12.77 0.11 -6.76
N LYS A 35 13.65 1.00 -7.24
CA LYS A 35 14.94 1.28 -6.60
C LYS A 35 14.93 2.67 -5.99
N VAL A 36 15.27 2.75 -4.71
CA VAL A 36 15.28 4.00 -3.94
C VAL A 36 16.68 4.20 -3.37
N ALA A 37 17.22 5.40 -3.56
CA ALA A 37 18.50 5.80 -3.00
C ALA A 37 18.32 7.00 -2.06
N MET A 38 18.74 6.85 -0.81
CA MET A 38 18.80 7.93 0.17
C MET A 38 20.24 8.44 0.25
N VAL A 39 20.43 9.75 0.17
CA VAL A 39 21.73 10.40 0.35
C VAL A 39 21.65 11.32 1.56
N THR A 40 22.47 11.07 2.58
CA THR A 40 22.50 11.92 3.78
C THR A 40 23.57 13.00 3.65
N ASP A 41 23.29 14.19 4.20
CA ASP A 41 24.28 15.27 4.31
C ASP A 41 25.04 15.16 5.64
N VAL A 42 24.67 15.93 6.67
CA VAL A 42 25.30 15.92 7.99
C VAL A 42 24.64 14.88 8.91
N GLY A 43 25.43 14.22 9.75
CA GLY A 43 24.96 13.33 10.82
C GLY A 43 24.85 11.86 10.43
N GLY A 44 24.63 11.55 9.14
CA GLY A 44 24.55 10.17 8.65
C GLY A 44 23.38 9.38 9.25
N LEU A 45 23.39 8.06 9.03
CA LEU A 45 22.56 7.13 9.78
C LEU A 45 23.04 7.04 11.23
N GLY A 46 22.10 6.89 12.16
CA GLY A 46 22.35 6.91 13.60
C GLY A 46 22.27 8.30 14.23
N ASP A 47 21.76 9.29 13.49
CA ASP A 47 21.52 10.65 13.99
C ASP A 47 20.40 10.74 15.05
N LYS A 48 19.68 9.63 15.29
CA LYS A 48 18.53 9.48 16.20
C LYS A 48 17.45 10.53 15.96
N SER A 49 17.38 11.06 14.75
CA SER A 49 16.56 12.20 14.40
C SER A 49 16.08 12.02 12.96
N PHE A 50 16.49 12.90 12.06
CA PHE A 50 15.90 13.03 10.74
C PHE A 50 16.29 11.88 9.80
N ASN A 51 17.57 11.52 9.75
CA ASN A 51 18.05 10.48 8.84
C ASN A 51 17.55 9.10 9.29
N ASP A 52 17.51 8.83 10.59
CA ASP A 52 16.94 7.58 11.11
C ASP A 52 15.44 7.46 10.83
N ALA A 53 14.68 8.54 11.03
CA ALA A 53 13.25 8.56 10.72
C ALA A 53 12.97 8.35 9.22
N ALA A 54 13.76 8.98 8.35
CA ALA A 54 13.65 8.78 6.91
C ALA A 54 14.02 7.35 6.50
N TYR A 55 15.06 6.76 7.09
CA TYR A 55 15.47 5.38 6.81
C TYR A 55 14.44 4.35 7.28
N ASP A 56 13.79 4.57 8.42
CA ASP A 56 12.72 3.70 8.90
C ASP A 56 11.49 3.75 8.00
N GLY A 57 11.11 4.93 7.50
CA GLY A 57 10.05 5.04 6.48
C GLY A 57 10.39 4.26 5.20
N LEU A 58 11.65 4.31 4.78
CA LEU A 58 12.13 3.52 3.64
C LEU A 58 12.01 2.02 3.89
N LYS A 59 12.36 1.50 5.07
CA LYS A 59 12.16 0.07 5.41
C LYS A 59 10.70 -0.37 5.34
N MET A 60 9.75 0.52 5.69
CA MET A 60 8.33 0.21 5.54
C MET A 60 7.97 0.01 4.06
N VAL A 61 8.49 0.86 3.18
CA VAL A 61 8.31 0.74 1.73
C VAL A 61 8.95 -0.55 1.19
N GLU A 62 10.15 -0.91 1.66
CA GLU A 62 10.77 -2.21 1.32
C GLU A 62 9.85 -3.39 1.72
N ALA A 63 9.28 -3.35 2.93
CA ALA A 63 8.42 -4.41 3.44
C ALA A 63 7.05 -4.48 2.73
N GLU A 64 6.46 -3.34 2.37
CA GLU A 64 5.12 -3.27 1.78
C GLU A 64 5.11 -3.56 0.28
N ILE A 65 6.10 -3.05 -0.46
CA ILE A 65 6.09 -3.09 -1.94
C ILE A 65 7.34 -3.72 -2.56
N GLY A 66 8.28 -4.22 -1.75
CA GLY A 66 9.47 -4.94 -2.22
C GLY A 66 10.50 -4.06 -2.92
N ALA A 67 10.61 -2.79 -2.51
CA ALA A 67 11.58 -1.85 -3.07
C ALA A 67 13.03 -2.19 -2.66
N GLU A 68 13.99 -2.01 -3.56
CA GLU A 68 15.43 -2.11 -3.28
C GLU A 68 15.94 -0.76 -2.76
N ILE A 69 16.50 -0.75 -1.55
CA ILE A 69 16.93 0.49 -0.88
C ILE A 69 18.44 0.54 -0.77
N LYS A 70 19.03 1.67 -1.15
CA LYS A 70 20.43 2.00 -0.90
C LYS A 70 20.55 3.31 -0.14
N VAL A 71 21.46 3.34 0.83
CA VAL A 71 21.82 4.56 1.54
C VAL A 71 23.27 4.89 1.22
N VAL A 72 23.52 6.16 0.90
CA VAL A 72 24.86 6.71 0.72
C VAL A 72 25.01 7.84 1.72
N GLU A 73 26.00 7.72 2.59
CA GLU A 73 26.30 8.76 3.57
C GLU A 73 27.39 9.68 3.01
N SER A 74 27.24 10.99 3.19
CA SER A 74 28.28 11.94 2.82
C SER A 74 29.51 11.72 3.72
N SER A 75 30.58 11.17 3.15
CA SER A 75 31.88 11.07 3.81
C SER A 75 32.55 12.45 3.79
N LYS A 76 32.62 13.11 4.93
CA LYS A 76 33.36 14.35 5.11
C LYS A 76 34.45 14.19 6.15
#